data_AF-A0A7C5L231-F1
#
_entry.id   AF-A0A7C5L231-F1
#
_cell.length_a   1.000
_cell.length_b   1.000
_cell.length_c   1.000
_cell.angle_alpha   90.00
_cell.angle_beta   90.00
_cell.angle_gamma   90.00
#
_symmetry.space_group_name_H-M   'P 1'
#
loop_
_entity.id
_entity.type
_entity.pdbx_description
1 polymer ?
#
loop_
_entity_poly.entity_id
_entity_poly.type
_entity_poly.pdbx_seq_one_letter_code
_entity_poly.pdbx_strand_id
1 'polypeptide(L)'
;MLDRMRYAEALQAFQEEPRNAREEVMAAYGLALLYNEPGFSAFSPDEAYKYYLQAEEQYHELSYEERKKLDEVSLVLLNNLRRKIEEQAFRMAEAYDNVEDWDLFISTYPKASAKFKGTAQRRRNELLFEQAKEEGTLEAWGRLMSEYGSSLKRYNQALFRKADEALFSAYFTLHDVEDYPAFAKQYPASAFAKPCAEAAQEPCLPDLLKQLEEEGDIEGLFDFAAAYPHTSFQRAAVDVLAELLGRRGTEEECKRFVELYAGYTSAAREVWMRLYERYKFQHPLFEDLREFLRIYPDFPFKEQVIADYLDRQNRMYQEVLMDPTWSNCKAYVRAFPDAPHVNSVYSMLFDLWMLDHQDYEDIEVFAEMFPDYPYADDLEKMKHEALLRKVDMVLAEGSPEAYRLFLRK
;
A
#
# COMPACT_ATOMS: atom_id res chain seq x y z
N MET A 1 -20.17 -33.66 -50.02
CA MET A 1 -19.59 -33.77 -51.38
C MET A 1 -20.33 -32.90 -52.38
N LEU A 2 -21.67 -32.89 -52.38
CA LEU A 2 -22.47 -32.04 -53.29
C LEU A 2 -22.17 -30.54 -53.16
N ASP A 3 -22.03 -30.00 -51.94
CA ASP A 3 -21.71 -28.56 -51.80
C ASP A 3 -20.30 -28.20 -52.29
N ARG A 4 -19.31 -29.11 -52.14
CA ARG A 4 -17.94 -28.89 -52.60
C ARG A 4 -17.81 -28.83 -54.13
N MET A 5 -18.55 -29.68 -54.87
CA MET A 5 -18.56 -29.62 -56.33
C MET A 5 -19.19 -28.30 -56.82
N ARG A 6 -20.25 -27.86 -56.15
CA ARG A 6 -20.93 -26.59 -56.48
C ARG A 6 -20.05 -25.36 -56.22
N TYR A 7 -19.24 -25.37 -55.16
CA TYR A 7 -18.32 -24.26 -54.88
C TYR A 7 -17.18 -24.17 -55.89
N ALA A 8 -16.64 -25.30 -56.37
CA ALA A 8 -15.57 -25.30 -57.36
C ALA A 8 -16.06 -24.75 -58.72
N GLU A 9 -17.25 -25.18 -59.17
CA GLU A 9 -17.88 -24.66 -60.38
C GLU A 9 -18.18 -23.15 -60.26
N ALA A 10 -18.70 -22.71 -59.11
CA ALA A 10 -18.95 -21.29 -58.85
C ALA A 10 -17.66 -20.46 -58.85
N LEU A 11 -16.61 -20.94 -58.21
CA LEU A 11 -15.30 -20.27 -58.18
C LEU A 11 -14.77 -20.08 -59.61
N GLN A 12 -14.78 -21.14 -60.41
CA GLN A 12 -14.31 -21.10 -61.79
C GLN A 12 -15.14 -20.09 -62.60
N ALA A 13 -16.47 -20.14 -62.50
CA ALA A 13 -17.36 -19.23 -63.22
C ALA A 13 -17.11 -17.75 -62.88
N PHE A 14 -16.81 -17.41 -61.62
CA PHE A 14 -16.51 -16.04 -61.23
C PHE A 14 -15.06 -15.60 -61.51
N GLN A 15 -14.16 -16.54 -61.83
CA GLN A 15 -12.77 -16.24 -62.21
C GLN A 15 -12.57 -16.12 -63.72
N GLU A 16 -13.55 -16.53 -64.54
CA GLU A 16 -13.53 -16.30 -65.98
C GLU A 16 -13.49 -14.81 -66.30
N GLU A 17 -12.80 -14.45 -67.39
CA GLU A 17 -12.62 -13.05 -67.79
C GLU A 17 -14.00 -12.42 -68.12
N PRO A 18 -14.42 -11.40 -67.36
CA PRO A 18 -15.74 -10.81 -67.53
C PRO A 18 -15.82 -10.04 -68.85
N ARG A 19 -16.96 -10.13 -69.55
CA ARG A 19 -17.10 -9.56 -70.91
C ARG A 19 -17.47 -8.08 -70.89
N ASN A 20 -17.88 -7.56 -69.73
CA ASN A 20 -18.29 -6.17 -69.54
C ASN A 20 -18.27 -5.80 -68.05
N ALA A 21 -18.32 -4.50 -67.77
CA ALA A 21 -18.27 -3.95 -66.41
C ALA A 21 -19.39 -4.47 -65.46
N ARG A 22 -20.55 -4.90 -65.97
CA ARG A 22 -21.58 -5.51 -65.11
C ARG A 22 -21.20 -6.91 -64.68
N GLU A 23 -20.63 -7.69 -65.59
CA GLU A 23 -20.09 -9.03 -65.26
C GLU A 23 -18.91 -8.93 -64.30
N GLU A 24 -18.07 -7.90 -64.39
CA GLU A 24 -17.00 -7.62 -63.42
C GLU A 24 -17.56 -7.45 -62.00
N VAL A 25 -18.57 -6.57 -61.83
CA VAL A 25 -19.22 -6.35 -60.54
C VAL A 25 -19.86 -7.63 -59.99
N MET A 26 -20.55 -8.40 -60.84
CA MET A 26 -21.18 -9.66 -60.42
C MET A 26 -20.16 -10.72 -60.05
N ALA A 27 -19.05 -10.83 -60.79
CA ALA A 27 -17.96 -11.74 -60.49
C ALA A 27 -17.32 -11.42 -59.13
N ALA A 28 -16.96 -10.15 -58.90
CA ALA A 28 -16.40 -9.72 -57.63
C ALA A 28 -17.38 -9.94 -56.45
N TYR A 29 -18.67 -9.60 -56.63
CA TYR A 29 -19.71 -9.86 -55.63
C TYR A 29 -19.91 -11.36 -55.34
N GLY A 30 -19.90 -12.19 -56.38
CA GLY A 30 -20.01 -13.64 -56.28
C GLY A 30 -18.83 -14.28 -55.55
N LEU A 31 -17.60 -13.83 -55.85
CA LEU A 31 -16.40 -14.24 -55.12
C LEU A 31 -16.48 -13.83 -53.65
N ALA A 32 -16.90 -12.61 -53.34
CA ALA A 32 -17.07 -12.16 -51.96
C ALA A 32 -18.09 -13.01 -51.19
N LEU A 33 -19.20 -13.41 -51.82
CA LEU A 33 -20.16 -14.36 -51.22
C LEU A 33 -19.52 -15.72 -50.96
N LEU A 34 -18.80 -16.26 -51.94
CA LEU A 34 -18.20 -17.58 -51.88
C LEU A 34 -17.13 -17.68 -50.79
N TYR A 35 -16.21 -16.72 -50.73
CA TYR A 35 -15.16 -16.66 -49.72
C TYR A 35 -15.72 -16.42 -48.30
N ASN A 36 -16.92 -15.85 -48.18
CA ASN A 36 -17.59 -15.65 -46.90
C ASN A 36 -18.50 -16.82 -46.48
N GLU A 37 -18.54 -17.92 -47.25
CA GLU A 37 -19.37 -19.08 -46.94
C GLU A 37 -18.60 -20.08 -46.05
N PRO A 38 -19.00 -20.33 -44.78
CA PRO A 38 -18.23 -21.19 -43.87
C PRO A 38 -18.05 -22.64 -44.35
N GLY A 39 -18.93 -23.13 -45.24
CA GLY A 39 -18.81 -24.46 -45.85
C GLY A 39 -17.79 -24.54 -46.99
N PHE A 40 -17.30 -23.41 -47.49
CA PHE A 40 -16.31 -23.34 -48.55
C PHE A 40 -14.91 -23.64 -47.98
N SER A 41 -14.14 -24.49 -48.67
CA SER A 41 -12.83 -24.92 -48.16
C SER A 41 -11.79 -23.81 -48.10
N ALA A 42 -11.98 -22.73 -48.87
CA ALA A 42 -11.17 -21.53 -48.81
C ALA A 42 -11.92 -20.37 -48.14
N PHE A 43 -12.84 -20.67 -47.21
CA PHE A 43 -13.50 -19.65 -46.39
C PHE A 43 -12.46 -18.72 -45.76
N SER A 44 -12.58 -17.43 -46.08
CA SER A 44 -11.68 -16.38 -45.63
C SER A 44 -12.44 -15.06 -45.70
N PRO A 45 -12.90 -14.53 -44.55
CA PRO A 45 -13.53 -13.21 -44.51
C PRO A 45 -12.63 -12.09 -45.05
N ASP A 46 -11.30 -12.23 -44.95
CA ASP A 46 -10.35 -11.24 -45.46
C ASP A 46 -10.36 -11.20 -46.99
N GLU A 47 -10.26 -12.36 -47.66
CA GLU A 47 -10.38 -12.45 -49.12
C GLU A 47 -11.78 -12.04 -49.58
N ALA A 48 -12.83 -12.44 -48.85
CA ALA A 48 -14.19 -12.00 -49.14
C ALA A 48 -14.31 -10.47 -49.10
N TYR A 49 -13.68 -9.81 -48.13
CA TYR A 49 -13.70 -8.36 -47.99
C TYR A 49 -12.97 -7.65 -49.12
N LYS A 50 -11.83 -8.19 -49.55
CA LYS A 50 -11.09 -7.69 -50.72
C LYS A 50 -11.95 -7.70 -51.98
N TYR A 51 -12.62 -8.82 -52.27
CA TYR A 51 -13.55 -8.90 -53.41
C TYR A 51 -14.79 -8.01 -53.23
N TYR A 52 -15.26 -7.83 -51.99
CA TYR A 52 -16.32 -6.86 -51.70
C TYR A 52 -15.89 -5.42 -52.04
N LEU A 53 -14.68 -5.01 -51.65
CA LEU A 53 -14.17 -3.66 -51.94
C LEU A 53 -14.08 -3.43 -53.46
N GLN A 54 -13.60 -4.43 -54.19
CA GLN A 54 -13.57 -4.41 -55.65
C GLN A 54 -14.99 -4.27 -56.24
N ALA A 55 -15.95 -5.07 -55.76
CA ALA A 55 -17.34 -5.00 -56.22
C ALA A 55 -17.99 -3.64 -55.90
N GLU A 56 -17.75 -3.08 -54.72
CA GLU A 56 -18.23 -1.75 -54.29
C GLU A 56 -17.69 -0.65 -55.21
N GLU A 57 -16.37 -0.64 -55.44
CA GLU A 57 -15.70 0.33 -56.31
C GLU A 57 -16.24 0.28 -57.74
N GLN A 58 -16.21 -0.90 -58.37
CA GLN A 58 -16.70 -1.09 -59.73
C GLN A 58 -18.20 -0.73 -59.86
N TYR A 59 -19.03 -1.07 -58.86
CA TYR A 59 -20.44 -0.68 -58.86
C TYR A 59 -20.61 0.85 -58.85
N HIS A 60 -19.74 1.58 -58.16
CA HIS A 60 -19.75 3.05 -58.14
C HIS A 60 -19.28 3.70 -59.44
N GLU A 61 -18.51 2.99 -60.26
CA GLU A 61 -18.07 3.45 -61.58
C GLU A 61 -19.14 3.28 -62.67
N LEU A 62 -20.04 2.31 -62.52
CA LEU A 62 -21.12 2.06 -63.47
C LEU A 62 -22.05 3.27 -63.64
N SER A 63 -22.57 3.47 -64.85
CA SER A 63 -23.62 4.46 -65.10
C SER A 63 -24.93 4.06 -64.42
N TYR A 64 -25.84 5.03 -64.23
CA TYR A 64 -27.16 4.77 -63.65
C TYR A 64 -27.95 3.69 -64.42
N GLU A 65 -27.92 3.74 -65.76
CA GLU A 65 -28.61 2.78 -66.62
C GLU A 65 -28.01 1.36 -66.53
N GLU A 66 -26.70 1.24 -66.30
CA GLU A 66 -26.05 -0.06 -66.08
C GLU A 66 -26.39 -0.64 -64.71
N ARG A 67 -26.38 0.18 -63.65
CA ARG A 67 -26.80 -0.23 -62.30
C ARG A 67 -28.25 -0.68 -62.28
N LYS A 68 -29.14 -0.01 -63.02
CA LYS A 68 -30.55 -0.39 -63.12
C LYS A 68 -30.75 -1.76 -63.77
N LYS A 69 -29.79 -2.23 -64.57
CA LYS A 69 -29.81 -3.55 -65.22
C LYS A 69 -29.11 -4.63 -64.39
N LEU A 70 -28.60 -4.31 -63.20
CA LEU A 70 -28.02 -5.24 -62.24
C LEU A 70 -29.07 -5.59 -61.18
N ASP A 71 -30.02 -6.44 -61.53
CA ASP A 71 -31.09 -6.83 -60.61
C ASP A 71 -30.57 -7.67 -59.42
N GLU A 72 -29.42 -8.34 -59.61
CA GLU A 72 -28.82 -9.26 -58.64
C GLU A 72 -27.84 -8.59 -57.66
N VAL A 73 -27.36 -7.37 -57.98
CA VAL A 73 -26.42 -6.62 -57.16
C VAL A 73 -26.90 -5.19 -57.00
N SER A 74 -27.11 -4.76 -55.76
CA SER A 74 -27.47 -3.39 -55.42
C SER A 74 -26.63 -2.90 -54.25
N LEU A 75 -26.60 -1.57 -54.02
CA LEU A 75 -25.96 -1.00 -52.82
C LEU A 75 -26.49 -1.61 -51.52
N VAL A 76 -27.77 -1.98 -51.48
CA VAL A 76 -28.36 -2.62 -50.29
C VAL A 76 -27.77 -4.01 -50.09
N LEU A 77 -27.65 -4.79 -51.15
CA LEU A 77 -27.06 -6.12 -51.10
C LEU A 77 -25.56 -6.07 -50.78
N LEU A 78 -24.81 -5.16 -51.39
CA LEU A 78 -23.40 -4.94 -51.08
C LEU A 78 -23.19 -4.55 -49.61
N ASN A 79 -23.98 -3.62 -49.08
CA ASN A 79 -23.90 -3.26 -47.66
C ASN A 79 -24.29 -4.42 -46.73
N ASN A 80 -25.28 -5.24 -47.11
CA ASN A 80 -25.64 -6.43 -46.34
C ASN A 80 -24.53 -7.48 -46.37
N LEU A 81 -23.87 -7.68 -47.52
CA LEU A 81 -22.73 -8.57 -47.65
C LEU A 81 -21.55 -8.07 -46.80
N ARG A 82 -21.21 -6.78 -46.88
CA ARG A 82 -20.16 -6.18 -46.04
C ARG A 82 -20.40 -6.50 -44.57
N ARG A 83 -21.62 -6.26 -44.08
CA ARG A 83 -21.97 -6.52 -42.67
C ARG A 83 -21.82 -8.00 -42.30
N LYS A 84 -22.17 -8.92 -43.19
CA LYS A 84 -21.98 -10.36 -42.95
C LYS A 84 -20.50 -10.73 -42.90
N ILE A 85 -19.69 -10.19 -43.81
CA ILE A 85 -18.24 -10.42 -43.82
C ILE A 85 -17.61 -9.89 -42.53
N GLU A 86 -17.92 -8.64 -42.18
CA GLU A 86 -17.46 -8.02 -40.93
C GLU A 86 -17.88 -8.84 -39.69
N GLU A 87 -19.10 -9.37 -39.67
CA GLU A 87 -19.58 -10.20 -38.56
C GLU A 87 -18.83 -11.53 -38.45
N GLN A 88 -18.53 -12.19 -39.58
CA GLN A 88 -17.76 -13.43 -39.57
C GLN A 88 -16.30 -13.20 -39.16
N ALA A 89 -15.66 -12.16 -39.70
CA ALA A 89 -14.31 -11.78 -39.31
C ALA A 89 -14.23 -11.43 -37.81
N PHE A 90 -15.23 -10.72 -37.29
CA PHE A 90 -15.33 -10.41 -35.87
C PHE A 90 -15.45 -11.67 -35.01
N ARG A 91 -16.29 -12.65 -35.42
CA ARG A 91 -16.43 -13.94 -34.72
C ARG A 91 -15.15 -14.76 -34.75
N MET A 92 -14.35 -14.67 -35.82
CA MET A 92 -13.04 -15.31 -35.88
C MET A 92 -12.07 -14.69 -34.88
N ALA A 93 -11.98 -13.35 -34.85
CA ALA A 93 -11.15 -12.67 -33.86
C ALA A 93 -11.60 -12.97 -32.41
N GLU A 94 -12.91 -13.06 -32.17
CA GLU A 94 -13.47 -13.47 -30.88
C GLU A 94 -13.16 -14.93 -30.51
N ALA A 95 -13.08 -15.84 -31.49
CA ALA A 95 -12.77 -17.24 -31.25
C ALA A 95 -11.30 -17.48 -30.90
N TYR A 96 -10.38 -16.71 -31.47
CA TYR A 96 -8.94 -16.79 -31.17
C TYR A 96 -8.53 -15.96 -29.95
N ASP A 97 -9.18 -14.81 -29.76
CA ASP A 97 -9.05 -13.91 -28.61
C ASP A 97 -7.60 -13.56 -28.22
N ASN A 98 -6.79 -13.18 -29.21
CA ASN A 98 -5.42 -12.67 -29.00
C ASN A 98 -5.24 -11.30 -29.66
N VAL A 99 -4.15 -10.62 -29.32
CA VAL A 99 -3.88 -9.24 -29.76
C VAL A 99 -3.78 -9.18 -31.28
N GLU A 100 -3.10 -10.14 -31.90
CA GLU A 100 -2.82 -10.21 -33.33
C GLU A 100 -4.11 -10.30 -34.15
N ASP A 101 -5.05 -11.17 -33.77
CA ASP A 101 -6.32 -11.35 -34.46
C ASP A 101 -7.25 -10.12 -34.29
N TRP A 102 -7.24 -9.49 -33.11
CA TRP A 102 -7.99 -8.24 -32.92
C TRP A 102 -7.40 -7.09 -33.71
N ASP A 103 -6.07 -6.95 -33.78
CA ASP A 103 -5.40 -5.93 -34.59
C ASP A 103 -5.59 -6.17 -36.10
N LEU A 104 -5.57 -7.43 -36.55
CA LEU A 104 -5.91 -7.80 -37.91
C LEU A 104 -7.35 -7.36 -38.25
N PHE A 105 -8.32 -7.66 -37.37
CA PHE A 105 -9.70 -7.21 -37.60
C PHE A 105 -9.83 -5.68 -37.66
N ILE A 106 -9.19 -4.96 -36.73
CA ILE A 106 -9.29 -3.49 -36.67
C ILE A 106 -8.69 -2.83 -37.92
N SER A 107 -7.56 -3.35 -38.41
CA SER A 107 -6.83 -2.81 -39.56
C SER A 107 -7.48 -3.17 -40.89
N THR A 108 -7.91 -4.42 -41.07
CA THR A 108 -8.52 -4.91 -42.31
C THR A 108 -9.92 -4.34 -42.54
N TYR A 109 -10.69 -4.09 -41.48
CA TYR A 109 -12.09 -3.64 -41.56
C TYR A 109 -12.32 -2.21 -41.05
N PRO A 110 -11.67 -1.18 -41.64
CA PRO A 110 -11.73 0.20 -41.15
C PRO A 110 -13.10 0.85 -41.35
N LYS A 111 -14.02 0.23 -42.11
CA LYS A 111 -15.42 0.66 -42.27
C LYS A 111 -16.41 -0.13 -41.40
N ALA A 112 -15.93 -1.08 -40.59
CA ALA A 112 -16.78 -1.87 -39.71
C ALA A 112 -17.68 -1.03 -38.80
N SER A 113 -18.83 -1.60 -38.46
CA SER A 113 -19.78 -0.93 -37.57
C SER A 113 -19.12 -0.46 -36.26
N ALA A 114 -19.59 0.67 -35.72
CA ALA A 114 -19.07 1.22 -34.47
C ALA A 114 -19.13 0.21 -33.30
N LYS A 115 -20.12 -0.69 -33.33
CA LYS A 115 -20.26 -1.80 -32.36
C LYS A 115 -19.07 -2.76 -32.42
N PHE A 116 -18.74 -3.27 -33.60
CA PHE A 116 -17.63 -4.22 -33.77
C PHE A 116 -16.29 -3.57 -33.46
N LYS A 117 -16.01 -2.38 -34.03
CA LYS A 117 -14.78 -1.65 -33.74
C LYS A 117 -14.59 -1.34 -32.27
N GLY A 118 -15.64 -0.86 -31.60
CA GLY A 118 -15.58 -0.54 -30.18
C GLY A 118 -15.33 -1.77 -29.31
N THR A 119 -15.88 -2.92 -29.70
CA THR A 119 -15.67 -4.18 -28.96
C THR A 119 -14.28 -4.76 -29.21
N ALA A 120 -13.83 -4.80 -30.46
CA ALA A 120 -12.49 -5.27 -30.81
C ALA A 120 -11.40 -4.41 -30.15
N GLN A 121 -11.52 -3.07 -30.18
CA GLN A 121 -10.55 -2.20 -29.51
C GLN A 121 -10.55 -2.40 -28.00
N ARG A 122 -11.73 -2.53 -27.37
CA ARG A 122 -11.80 -2.81 -25.93
C ARG A 122 -11.11 -4.11 -25.57
N ARG A 123 -11.39 -5.19 -26.30
CA ARG A 123 -10.86 -6.51 -25.99
C ARG A 123 -9.35 -6.58 -26.21
N ARG A 124 -8.85 -6.06 -27.33
CA ARG A 124 -7.40 -5.93 -27.57
C ARG A 124 -6.71 -5.15 -26.46
N ASN A 125 -7.26 -4.00 -26.07
CA ASN A 125 -6.66 -3.17 -25.03
C ASN A 125 -6.65 -3.86 -23.65
N GLU A 126 -7.66 -4.69 -23.34
CA GLU A 126 -7.66 -5.53 -22.14
C GLU A 126 -6.53 -6.57 -22.16
N LEU A 127 -6.34 -7.26 -23.29
CA LEU A 127 -5.28 -8.25 -23.44
C LEU A 127 -3.89 -7.62 -23.32
N LEU A 128 -3.65 -6.50 -24.01
CA LEU A 128 -2.40 -5.74 -23.92
C LEU A 128 -2.12 -5.21 -22.50
N PHE A 129 -3.17 -4.81 -21.78
CA PHE A 129 -3.04 -4.40 -20.39
C PHE A 129 -2.62 -5.55 -19.48
N GLU A 130 -3.25 -6.72 -19.61
CA GLU A 130 -2.86 -7.90 -18.82
C GLU A 130 -1.43 -8.37 -19.17
N GLN A 131 -1.01 -8.32 -20.44
CA GLN A 131 0.38 -8.59 -20.83
C GLN A 131 1.37 -7.63 -20.14
N ALA A 132 1.11 -6.31 -20.20
CA ALA A 132 1.98 -5.33 -19.54
C ALA A 132 2.04 -5.51 -18.02
N LYS A 133 0.91 -5.91 -17.42
CA LYS A 133 0.79 -6.22 -16.00
C LYS A 133 1.52 -7.49 -15.58
N GLU A 134 1.48 -8.54 -16.40
CA GLU A 134 2.23 -9.79 -16.20
C GLU A 134 3.73 -9.55 -16.30
N GLU A 135 4.18 -8.73 -17.25
CA GLU A 135 5.58 -8.34 -17.38
C GLU A 135 6.02 -7.43 -16.21
N GLY A 136 5.19 -6.46 -15.82
CA GLY A 136 5.42 -5.58 -14.68
C GLY A 136 6.62 -4.64 -14.82
N THR A 137 7.19 -4.50 -16.02
CA THR A 137 8.38 -3.67 -16.28
C THR A 137 8.03 -2.29 -16.81
N LEU A 138 8.96 -1.33 -16.63
CA LEU A 138 8.83 0.02 -17.18
C LEU A 138 8.69 -0.01 -18.71
N GLU A 139 9.43 -0.89 -19.38
CA GLU A 139 9.40 -1.04 -20.83
C GLU A 139 8.03 -1.54 -21.33
N ALA A 140 7.41 -2.48 -20.61
CA ALA A 140 6.10 -3.02 -20.97
C ALA A 140 5.00 -1.96 -20.88
N TRP A 141 4.93 -1.24 -19.75
CA TRP A 141 4.01 -0.12 -19.58
C TRP A 141 4.28 1.02 -20.57
N GLY A 142 5.55 1.33 -20.82
CA GLY A 142 5.96 2.35 -21.78
C GLY A 142 5.52 2.02 -23.20
N ARG A 143 5.64 0.75 -23.63
CA ARG A 143 5.15 0.28 -24.94
C ARG A 143 3.63 0.39 -25.03
N LEU A 144 2.91 -0.11 -24.02
CA LEU A 144 1.45 -0.03 -23.96
C LEU A 144 0.95 1.40 -24.12
N MET A 145 1.53 2.33 -23.36
CA MET A 145 1.09 3.73 -23.34
C MET A 145 1.51 4.49 -24.60
N SER A 146 2.68 4.22 -25.17
CA SER A 146 3.15 4.91 -26.37
C SER A 146 2.42 4.45 -27.64
N GLU A 147 2.17 3.15 -27.80
CA GLU A 147 1.54 2.58 -28.99
C GLU A 147 0.00 2.62 -28.90
N TYR A 148 -0.57 2.32 -27.73
CA TYR A 148 -2.02 2.11 -27.56
C TYR A 148 -2.70 3.11 -26.61
N GLY A 149 -1.98 4.07 -26.01
CA GLY A 149 -2.53 5.01 -25.02
C GLY A 149 -3.74 5.82 -25.51
N SER A 150 -3.75 6.24 -26.78
CA SER A 150 -4.90 6.95 -27.37
C SER A 150 -6.15 6.08 -27.50
N SER A 151 -5.98 4.80 -27.86
CA SER A 151 -7.07 3.83 -27.93
C SER A 151 -7.58 3.48 -26.53
N LEU A 152 -6.67 3.19 -25.59
CA LEU A 152 -7.00 2.97 -24.18
C LEU A 152 -7.83 4.13 -23.62
N LYS A 153 -7.39 5.37 -23.81
CA LYS A 153 -8.12 6.56 -23.33
C LYS A 153 -9.53 6.67 -23.90
N ARG A 154 -9.72 6.29 -25.18
CA ARG A 154 -11.00 6.40 -25.88
C ARG A 154 -11.96 5.24 -25.56
N TYR A 155 -11.46 4.02 -25.46
CA TYR A 155 -12.30 2.81 -25.39
C TYR A 155 -12.28 2.14 -24.01
N ASN A 156 -11.23 2.35 -23.21
CA ASN A 156 -11.04 1.74 -21.88
C ASN A 156 -10.46 2.77 -20.89
N GLN A 157 -11.16 3.90 -20.68
CA GLN A 157 -10.63 5.01 -19.86
C GLN A 157 -10.17 4.59 -18.46
N ALA A 158 -10.85 3.62 -17.83
CA ALA A 158 -10.44 3.09 -16.53
C ALA A 158 -9.10 2.32 -16.60
N LEU A 159 -8.87 1.53 -17.66
CA LEU A 159 -7.59 0.84 -17.88
C LEU A 159 -6.48 1.82 -18.22
N PHE A 160 -6.78 2.86 -18.99
CA PHE A 160 -5.82 3.94 -19.27
C PHE A 160 -5.27 4.54 -17.98
N ARG A 161 -6.14 4.89 -17.01
CA ARG A 161 -5.71 5.46 -15.72
C ARG A 161 -4.82 4.49 -14.94
N LYS A 162 -5.21 3.21 -14.87
CA LYS A 162 -4.41 2.19 -14.20
C LYS A 162 -3.05 1.96 -14.86
N ALA A 163 -3.00 1.96 -16.19
CA ALA A 163 -1.76 1.81 -16.93
C ALA A 163 -0.83 3.02 -16.74
N ASP A 164 -1.42 4.22 -16.67
CA ASP A 164 -0.70 5.46 -16.40
C ASP A 164 -0.13 5.50 -14.98
N GLU A 165 -0.90 5.07 -13.98
CA GLU A 165 -0.46 4.87 -12.59
C GLU A 165 0.68 3.84 -12.50
N ALA A 166 0.53 2.70 -13.18
CA ALA A 166 1.54 1.65 -13.18
C ALA A 166 2.83 2.08 -13.89
N LEU A 167 2.72 2.81 -15.01
CA LEU A 167 3.85 3.41 -15.70
C LEU A 167 4.62 4.38 -14.80
N PHE A 168 3.90 5.28 -14.12
CA PHE A 168 4.48 6.24 -13.18
C PHE A 168 5.18 5.52 -12.04
N SER A 169 4.52 4.56 -11.40
CA SER A 169 5.08 3.78 -10.31
C SER A 169 6.34 3.02 -10.76
N ALA A 170 6.30 2.31 -11.88
CA ALA A 170 7.44 1.56 -12.39
C ALA A 170 8.63 2.46 -12.70
N TYR A 171 8.38 3.68 -13.21
CA TYR A 171 9.43 4.66 -13.46
C TYR A 171 10.08 5.08 -12.14
N PHE A 172 9.32 5.55 -11.16
CA PHE A 172 9.86 6.07 -9.89
C PHE A 172 10.23 5.00 -8.85
N THR A 173 10.05 3.72 -9.16
CA THR A 173 10.74 2.63 -8.44
C THR A 173 12.21 2.53 -8.87
N LEU A 174 12.53 2.91 -10.11
CA LEU A 174 13.89 2.85 -10.68
C LEU A 174 14.61 4.21 -10.68
N HIS A 175 13.85 5.30 -10.52
CA HIS A 175 14.29 6.68 -10.66
C HIS A 175 13.95 7.52 -9.44
N ASP A 176 14.75 8.57 -9.19
CA ASP A 176 14.55 9.49 -8.09
C ASP A 176 13.60 10.65 -8.45
N VAL A 177 13.18 11.44 -7.46
CA VAL A 177 12.22 12.55 -7.65
C VAL A 177 12.74 13.60 -8.63
N GLU A 178 14.06 13.79 -8.68
CA GLU A 178 14.77 14.70 -9.57
C GLU A 178 14.63 14.32 -11.06
N ASP A 179 14.30 13.06 -11.37
CA ASP A 179 14.09 12.57 -12.73
C ASP A 179 12.69 12.93 -13.28
N TYR A 180 11.86 13.61 -12.49
CA TYR A 180 10.50 13.99 -12.91
C TYR A 180 10.44 14.81 -14.22
N PRO A 181 11.32 15.79 -14.48
CA PRO A 181 11.32 16.49 -15.77
C PRO A 181 11.57 15.56 -16.96
N ALA A 182 12.38 14.51 -16.79
CA ALA A 182 12.62 13.51 -17.83
C ALA A 182 11.37 12.65 -18.06
N PHE A 183 10.71 12.20 -16.98
CA PHE A 183 9.42 11.51 -17.06
C PHE A 183 8.38 12.33 -17.81
N ALA A 184 8.18 13.60 -17.43
CA ALA A 184 7.18 14.47 -18.02
C ALA A 184 7.44 14.75 -19.52
N LYS A 185 8.72 14.81 -19.91
CA LYS A 185 9.12 14.94 -21.31
C LYS A 185 8.90 13.67 -22.12
N GLN A 186 9.20 12.50 -21.53
CA GLN A 186 9.08 11.21 -22.20
C GLN A 186 7.61 10.77 -22.33
N TYR A 187 6.78 11.07 -21.34
CA TYR A 187 5.39 10.64 -21.27
C TYR A 187 4.40 11.82 -21.15
N PRO A 188 4.36 12.74 -22.14
CA PRO A 188 3.57 13.97 -22.04
C PRO A 188 2.04 13.75 -22.00
N ALA A 189 1.57 12.55 -22.32
CA ALA A 189 0.16 12.17 -22.24
C ALA A 189 -0.26 11.65 -20.86
N SER A 190 0.70 11.41 -19.96
CA SER A 190 0.44 10.94 -18.60
C SER A 190 -0.25 12.03 -17.78
N ALA A 191 -1.21 11.64 -16.93
CA ALA A 191 -1.82 12.52 -15.95
C ALA A 191 -0.81 13.01 -14.90
N PHE A 192 0.29 12.27 -14.71
CA PHE A 192 1.39 12.63 -13.82
C PHE A 192 2.45 13.51 -14.49
N ALA A 193 2.42 13.69 -15.81
CA ALA A 193 3.36 14.53 -16.55
C ALA A 193 2.91 16.01 -16.53
N LYS A 194 2.57 16.55 -15.36
CA LYS A 194 2.23 17.97 -15.24
C LYS A 194 3.49 18.82 -15.40
N PRO A 195 3.52 19.83 -16.29
CA PRO A 195 4.68 20.68 -16.44
C PRO A 195 4.91 21.51 -15.17
N CYS A 196 6.12 21.46 -14.61
CA CYS A 196 6.55 22.28 -13.46
C CYS A 196 6.79 23.76 -13.81
N ALA A 197 6.04 24.33 -14.76
CA ALA A 197 6.24 25.72 -15.16
C ALA A 197 5.62 26.66 -14.11
N GLU A 198 6.29 27.78 -13.83
CA GLU A 198 5.86 28.82 -12.87
C GLU A 198 4.43 29.36 -13.10
N ALA A 199 3.84 29.15 -14.28
CA ALA A 199 2.50 29.60 -14.66
C ALA A 199 1.42 28.49 -14.62
N ALA A 200 1.75 27.28 -14.17
CA ALA A 200 0.77 26.20 -14.02
C ALA A 200 -0.22 26.52 -12.89
N GLN A 201 -1.52 26.24 -13.10
CA GLN A 201 -2.55 26.44 -12.07
C GLN A 201 -2.45 25.42 -10.92
N GLU A 202 -1.80 24.28 -11.15
CA GLU A 202 -1.59 23.23 -10.16
C GLU A 202 -0.10 22.88 -10.11
N PRO A 203 0.51 22.74 -8.92
CA PRO A 203 1.91 22.38 -8.78
C PRO A 203 2.17 20.98 -9.34
N CYS A 204 3.36 20.77 -9.91
CA CYS A 204 3.81 19.41 -10.23
C CYS A 204 4.17 18.65 -8.94
N LEU A 205 4.39 17.34 -9.01
CA LEU A 205 4.60 16.54 -7.79
C LEU A 205 5.84 16.95 -6.97
N PRO A 206 7.00 17.25 -7.57
CA PRO A 206 8.13 17.80 -6.82
C PRO A 206 7.81 19.14 -6.13
N ASP A 207 7.11 20.04 -6.83
CA ASP A 207 6.74 21.36 -6.28
C ASP A 207 5.74 21.21 -5.13
N LEU A 208 4.77 20.30 -5.25
CA LEU A 208 3.81 20.01 -4.19
C LEU A 208 4.51 19.42 -2.96
N LEU A 209 5.41 18.46 -3.14
CA LEU A 209 6.18 17.88 -2.03
C LEU A 209 7.00 18.97 -1.31
N LYS A 210 7.68 19.82 -2.08
CA LYS A 210 8.44 20.96 -1.53
C LYS A 210 7.54 21.95 -0.79
N GLN A 211 6.36 22.26 -1.33
CA GLN A 211 5.39 23.12 -0.67
C GLN A 211 4.94 22.53 0.68
N LEU A 212 4.60 21.23 0.71
CA LEU A 212 4.21 20.52 1.93
C LEU A 212 5.34 20.52 2.97
N GLU A 213 6.60 20.40 2.54
CA GLU A 213 7.78 20.52 3.40
C GLU A 213 7.91 21.94 3.98
N GLU A 214 7.83 22.98 3.14
CA GLU A 214 8.00 24.38 3.53
C GLU A 214 6.89 24.85 4.50
N GLU A 215 5.64 24.44 4.24
CA GLU A 215 4.51 24.64 5.15
C GLU A 215 4.61 23.74 6.40
N GLY A 216 5.34 22.62 6.25
CA GLY A 216 5.48 21.56 7.22
C GLY A 216 4.14 20.91 7.57
N ASP A 217 3.31 20.69 6.55
CA ASP A 217 2.01 20.05 6.62
C ASP A 217 2.18 18.53 6.80
N ILE A 218 2.14 18.09 8.06
CA ILE A 218 2.32 16.67 8.43
C ILE A 218 1.22 15.80 7.82
N GLU A 219 -0.04 16.24 7.85
CA GLU A 219 -1.17 15.47 7.31
C GLU A 219 -1.09 15.39 5.79
N GLY A 220 -0.82 16.51 5.11
CA GLY A 220 -0.62 16.53 3.67
C GLY A 220 0.54 15.64 3.21
N LEU A 221 1.63 15.56 3.99
CA LEU A 221 2.73 14.63 3.70
C LEU A 221 2.35 13.16 3.90
N PHE A 222 1.54 12.82 4.91
CA PHE A 222 1.00 11.46 5.07
C PHE A 222 0.12 11.08 3.87
N ASP A 223 -0.78 11.98 3.46
CA ASP A 223 -1.66 11.78 2.32
C ASP A 223 -0.87 11.64 1.01
N PHE A 224 0.16 12.46 0.83
CA PHE A 224 1.07 12.39 -0.32
C PHE A 224 1.82 11.05 -0.37
N ALA A 225 2.41 10.63 0.76
CA ALA A 225 3.11 9.36 0.84
C ALA A 225 2.18 8.15 0.60
N ALA A 226 0.91 8.25 1.01
CA ALA A 226 -0.11 7.23 0.76
C ALA A 226 -0.61 7.20 -0.69
N ALA A 227 -0.61 8.36 -1.38
CA ALA A 227 -1.02 8.47 -2.77
C ALA A 227 0.00 7.90 -3.78
N TYR A 228 1.29 7.85 -3.42
CA TYR A 228 2.38 7.40 -4.30
C TYR A 228 3.19 6.23 -3.71
N PRO A 229 2.56 5.12 -3.30
CA PRO A 229 3.25 4.04 -2.60
C PRO A 229 4.32 3.38 -3.47
N HIS A 230 5.41 2.91 -2.84
CA HIS A 230 6.53 2.20 -3.48
C HIS A 230 7.28 2.99 -4.56
N THR A 231 7.15 4.32 -4.55
CA THR A 231 7.90 5.24 -5.42
C THR A 231 8.95 6.02 -4.64
N SER A 232 9.91 6.61 -5.34
CA SER A 232 10.84 7.59 -4.76
C SER A 232 10.12 8.81 -4.16
N PHE A 233 8.93 9.17 -4.64
CA PHE A 233 8.08 10.21 -4.03
C PHE A 233 7.59 9.83 -2.63
N GLN A 234 7.14 8.59 -2.41
CA GLN A 234 6.79 8.13 -1.06
C GLN A 234 8.03 8.19 -0.16
N ARG A 235 9.18 7.71 -0.64
CA ARG A 235 10.41 7.74 0.15
C ARG A 235 10.80 9.16 0.54
N ALA A 236 10.81 10.09 -0.42
CA ALA A 236 11.11 11.49 -0.16
C ALA A 236 10.12 12.12 0.84
N ALA A 237 8.82 11.86 0.69
CA ALA A 237 7.81 12.34 1.64
C ALA A 237 7.97 11.75 3.05
N VAL A 238 8.30 10.46 3.16
CA VAL A 238 8.57 9.79 4.44
C VAL A 238 9.83 10.34 5.11
N ASP A 239 10.87 10.65 4.33
CA ASP A 239 12.10 11.26 4.85
C ASP A 239 11.82 12.68 5.40
N VAL A 240 11.05 13.50 4.68
CA VAL A 240 10.60 14.83 5.16
C VAL A 240 9.73 14.70 6.41
N LEU A 241 8.77 13.77 6.42
CA LEU A 241 7.93 13.48 7.60
C LEU A 241 8.79 13.16 8.81
N ALA A 242 9.76 12.27 8.65
CA ALA A 242 10.62 11.86 9.74
C ALA A 242 11.44 13.01 10.33
N GLU A 243 11.97 13.90 9.47
CA GLU A 243 12.70 15.09 9.92
C GLU A 243 11.79 16.04 10.72
N LEU A 244 10.58 16.33 10.20
CA LEU A 244 9.62 17.21 10.88
C LEU A 244 9.15 16.60 12.21
N LEU A 245 8.80 15.32 12.21
CA LEU A 245 8.33 14.62 13.41
C LEU A 245 9.43 14.50 14.46
N GLY A 246 10.66 14.20 14.08
CA GLY A 246 11.80 14.17 15.00
C GLY A 246 12.00 15.50 15.73
N ARG A 247 11.80 16.63 15.03
CA ARG A 247 11.95 17.97 15.61
C ARG A 247 10.75 18.39 16.46
N ARG A 248 9.53 18.21 15.97
CA ARG A 248 8.33 18.83 16.55
C ARG A 248 7.11 17.92 16.67
N GLY A 249 7.20 16.65 16.30
CA GLY A 249 6.07 15.72 16.26
C GLY A 249 5.39 15.53 17.62
N THR A 250 4.08 15.33 17.56
CA THR A 250 3.23 14.84 18.66
C THR A 250 3.43 13.34 18.89
N GLU A 251 2.99 12.84 20.04
CA GLU A 251 3.06 11.41 20.33
C GLU A 251 2.22 10.61 19.33
N GLU A 252 1.01 11.09 19.04
CA GLU A 252 0.08 10.49 18.10
C GLU A 252 0.64 10.47 16.67
N GLU A 253 1.24 11.58 16.20
CA GLU A 253 1.87 11.64 14.88
C GLU A 253 3.08 10.70 14.78
N CYS A 254 3.95 10.68 15.80
CA CYS A 254 5.11 9.79 15.82
C CYS A 254 4.66 8.32 15.86
N LYS A 255 3.62 8.01 16.64
CA LYS A 255 3.01 6.68 16.70
C LYS A 255 2.46 6.26 15.33
N ARG A 256 1.69 7.13 14.67
CA ARG A 256 1.19 6.88 13.31
C ARG A 256 2.32 6.63 12.33
N PHE A 257 3.39 7.42 12.40
CA PHE A 257 4.56 7.26 11.54
C PHE A 257 5.20 5.88 11.73
N VAL A 258 5.47 5.47 12.98
CA VAL A 258 6.12 4.17 13.22
C VAL A 258 5.23 2.99 12.86
N GLU A 259 3.91 3.10 13.02
CA GLU A 259 2.95 2.06 12.60
C GLU A 259 2.90 1.89 11.07
N LEU A 260 2.95 2.99 10.32
CA LEU A 260 2.87 2.97 8.86
C LEU A 260 4.22 2.69 8.18
N TYR A 261 5.32 3.14 8.78
CA TYR A 261 6.64 3.20 8.14
C TYR A 261 7.76 2.56 8.96
N ALA A 262 7.46 1.60 9.85
CA ALA A 262 8.46 0.88 10.66
C ALA A 262 9.65 0.34 9.85
N GLY A 263 9.43 -0.06 8.59
CA GLY A 263 10.46 -0.58 7.69
C GLY A 263 11.41 0.46 7.08
N TYR A 264 11.13 1.77 7.23
CA TYR A 264 11.96 2.84 6.70
C TYR A 264 13.05 3.22 7.72
N THR A 265 14.12 2.39 7.75
CA THR A 265 15.06 2.34 8.88
C THR A 265 15.95 3.57 9.08
N SER A 266 16.27 4.33 8.02
CA SER A 266 17.21 5.46 8.15
C SER A 266 16.56 6.70 8.78
N ALA A 267 15.31 6.99 8.43
CA ALA A 267 14.62 8.19 8.87
C ALA A 267 13.83 7.98 10.18
N ALA A 268 13.39 6.75 10.45
CA ALA A 268 12.60 6.41 11.64
C ALA A 268 13.34 6.64 12.97
N ARG A 269 14.68 6.74 12.98
CA ARG A 269 15.47 6.92 14.21
C ARG A 269 15.03 8.13 15.03
N GLU A 270 14.98 9.30 14.41
CA GLU A 270 14.67 10.54 15.13
C GLU A 270 13.21 10.56 15.61
N VAL A 271 12.31 9.95 14.84
CA VAL A 271 10.90 9.79 15.20
C VAL A 271 10.75 8.86 16.41
N TRP A 272 11.43 7.72 16.40
CA TRP A 272 11.45 6.79 17.53
C TRP A 272 11.99 7.45 18.80
N MET A 273 13.09 8.18 18.69
CA MET A 273 13.67 8.90 19.83
C MET A 273 12.73 9.99 20.34
N ARG A 274 12.07 10.74 19.44
CA ARG A 274 11.08 11.74 19.82
C ARG A 274 9.91 11.13 20.57
N LEU A 275 9.37 10.02 20.06
CA LEU A 275 8.28 9.27 20.68
C LEU A 275 8.68 8.81 22.08
N TYR A 276 9.86 8.20 22.21
CA TYR A 276 10.40 7.74 23.48
C TYR A 276 10.61 8.87 24.50
N GLU A 277 11.24 9.98 24.09
CA GLU A 277 11.49 11.12 24.99
C GLU A 277 10.18 11.77 25.46
N ARG A 278 9.17 11.87 24.59
CA ARG A 278 7.85 12.37 24.97
C ARG A 278 7.14 11.43 25.94
N TYR A 279 7.21 10.12 25.68
CA TYR A 279 6.66 9.12 26.57
C TYR A 279 7.33 9.22 27.95
N LYS A 280 8.66 9.20 28.01
CA LYS A 280 9.46 9.36 29.24
C LYS A 280 9.12 10.64 30.02
N PHE A 281 8.82 11.73 29.32
CA PHE A 281 8.44 12.99 29.97
C PHE A 281 7.04 12.93 30.61
N GLN A 282 6.06 12.33 29.93
CA GLN A 282 4.68 12.19 30.44
C GLN A 282 4.56 11.11 31.52
N HIS A 283 5.44 10.13 31.45
CA HIS A 283 5.47 8.94 32.29
C HIS A 283 6.77 8.91 33.10
N PRO A 284 6.92 9.80 34.12
CA PRO A 284 8.14 9.87 34.91
C PRO A 284 8.31 8.69 35.85
N LEU A 285 7.25 7.87 36.01
CA LEU A 285 7.31 6.68 36.85
C LEU A 285 8.05 5.57 36.13
N PHE A 286 8.81 4.84 36.90
CA PHE A 286 9.74 3.84 36.42
C PHE A 286 9.04 2.67 35.68
N GLU A 287 7.90 2.21 36.21
CA GLU A 287 7.12 1.09 35.64
C GLU A 287 6.70 1.35 34.19
N ASP A 288 6.54 2.62 33.83
CA ASP A 288 6.12 3.03 32.51
C ASP A 288 7.19 2.78 31.43
N LEU A 289 8.49 2.80 31.76
CA LEU A 289 9.54 2.52 30.76
C LEU A 289 9.56 1.06 30.29
N ARG A 290 9.19 0.12 31.18
CA ARG A 290 8.98 -1.29 30.78
C ARG A 290 7.74 -1.43 29.92
N GLU A 291 6.70 -0.67 30.26
CA GLU A 291 5.46 -0.61 29.50
C GLU A 291 5.69 -0.04 28.09
N PHE A 292 6.58 0.94 27.93
CA PHE A 292 6.98 1.45 26.62
C PHE A 292 7.50 0.35 25.69
N LEU A 293 8.42 -0.50 26.15
CA LEU A 293 8.95 -1.62 25.36
C LEU A 293 7.91 -2.70 25.09
N ARG A 294 6.86 -2.81 25.93
CA ARG A 294 5.72 -3.70 25.70
C ARG A 294 4.79 -3.16 24.62
N ILE A 295 4.56 -1.85 24.61
CA ILE A 295 3.74 -1.15 23.60
C ILE A 295 4.47 -1.09 22.26
N TYR A 296 5.78 -0.84 22.28
CA TYR A 296 6.63 -0.66 21.11
C TYR A 296 7.74 -1.73 21.06
N PRO A 297 7.41 -2.99 20.77
CA PRO A 297 8.39 -4.09 20.76
C PRO A 297 9.48 -3.93 19.69
N ASP A 298 9.19 -3.18 18.63
CA ASP A 298 10.09 -2.89 17.51
C ASP A 298 10.96 -1.65 17.74
N PHE A 299 10.88 -1.01 18.91
CA PHE A 299 11.75 0.11 19.26
C PHE A 299 13.22 -0.29 19.14
N PRO A 300 14.02 0.37 18.28
CA PRO A 300 15.36 -0.10 17.93
C PRO A 300 16.44 0.26 18.98
N PHE A 301 16.13 1.09 19.97
CA PHE A 301 17.09 1.59 20.97
C PHE A 301 16.83 1.03 22.36
N LYS A 302 16.61 -0.28 22.49
CA LYS A 302 16.28 -0.94 23.76
C LYS A 302 17.35 -0.70 24.82
N GLU A 303 18.61 -0.62 24.41
CA GLU A 303 19.75 -0.31 25.27
C GLU A 303 19.67 1.08 25.89
N GLN A 304 19.09 2.07 25.18
CA GLN A 304 18.88 3.41 25.74
C GLN A 304 17.84 3.39 26.86
N VAL A 305 16.78 2.60 26.71
CA VAL A 305 15.77 2.43 27.78
C VAL A 305 16.41 1.80 29.03
N ILE A 306 17.30 0.82 28.82
CA ILE A 306 18.05 0.18 29.91
C ILE A 306 19.05 1.15 30.54
N ALA A 307 19.73 1.98 29.75
CA ALA A 307 20.64 3.00 30.27
C ALA A 307 19.91 4.04 31.12
N ASP A 308 18.77 4.54 30.63
CA ASP A 308 17.90 5.47 31.36
C ASP A 308 17.35 4.84 32.65
N TYR A 309 17.00 3.54 32.62
CA TYR A 309 16.64 2.75 33.80
C TYR A 309 17.75 2.81 34.86
N LEU A 310 18.99 2.50 34.46
CA LEU A 310 20.11 2.40 35.41
C LEU A 310 20.50 3.77 35.96
N ASP A 311 20.48 4.80 35.12
CA ASP A 311 20.74 6.17 35.54
C ASP A 311 19.70 6.67 36.56
N ARG A 312 18.41 6.39 36.33
CA ARG A 312 17.34 6.74 37.28
C ARG A 312 17.49 5.98 38.60
N GLN A 313 17.76 4.68 38.55
CA GLN A 313 18.03 3.86 39.73
C GLN A 313 19.19 4.44 40.55
N ASN A 314 20.29 4.80 39.89
CA ASN A 314 21.45 5.39 40.55
C ASN A 314 21.12 6.76 41.17
N ARG A 315 20.41 7.64 40.46
CA ARG A 315 20.03 8.97 40.98
C ARG A 315 19.12 8.87 42.22
N MET A 316 18.08 8.04 42.17
CA MET A 316 17.21 7.85 43.34
C MET A 316 17.95 7.23 44.52
N TYR A 317 18.90 6.33 44.27
CA TYR A 317 19.75 5.80 45.33
C TYR A 317 20.62 6.90 45.96
N GLN A 318 21.22 7.78 45.16
CA GLN A 318 21.97 8.93 45.68
C GLN A 318 21.09 9.89 46.48
N GLU A 319 19.84 10.14 46.06
CA GLU A 319 18.87 10.94 46.83
C GLU A 319 18.59 10.32 48.21
N VAL A 320 18.38 9.00 48.27
CA VAL A 320 18.24 8.27 49.54
C VAL A 320 19.48 8.41 50.43
N LEU A 321 20.68 8.34 49.86
CA LEU A 321 21.92 8.50 50.63
C LEU A 321 22.12 9.92 51.18
N MET A 322 21.63 10.93 50.47
CA MET A 322 21.75 12.33 50.89
C MET A 322 20.70 12.73 51.92
N ASP A 323 19.48 12.19 51.79
CA ASP A 323 18.35 12.46 52.67
C ASP A 323 17.51 11.18 52.87
N PRO A 324 17.93 10.30 53.81
CA PRO A 324 17.25 9.03 54.06
C PRO A 324 15.97 9.27 54.85
N THR A 325 14.94 9.79 54.19
CA THR A 325 13.60 9.89 54.76
C THR A 325 12.81 8.60 54.52
N TRP A 326 11.81 8.34 55.37
CA TRP A 326 10.86 7.24 55.15
C TRP A 326 10.27 7.26 53.75
N SER A 327 9.89 8.45 53.27
CA SER A 327 9.31 8.65 51.94
C SER A 327 10.29 8.27 50.83
N ASN A 328 11.55 8.74 50.90
CA ASN A 328 12.56 8.47 49.87
C ASN A 328 12.94 6.99 49.82
N CYS A 329 13.20 6.37 50.98
CA CYS A 329 13.53 4.95 51.06
C CYS A 329 12.38 4.07 50.56
N LYS A 330 11.14 4.37 50.99
CA LYS A 330 9.93 3.66 50.57
C LYS A 330 9.68 3.79 49.07
N ALA A 331 9.89 4.98 48.50
CA ALA A 331 9.77 5.20 47.06
C ALA A 331 10.80 4.38 46.28
N TYR A 332 12.05 4.34 46.76
CA TYR A 332 13.12 3.57 46.12
C TYR A 332 12.84 2.07 46.10
N VAL A 333 12.54 1.45 47.24
CA VAL A 333 12.32 0.00 47.32
C VAL A 333 11.11 -0.46 46.52
N ARG A 334 10.07 0.38 46.42
CA ARG A 334 8.92 0.12 45.57
C ARG A 334 9.26 0.22 44.09
N ALA A 335 10.05 1.21 43.69
CA ALA A 335 10.43 1.40 42.30
C ALA A 335 11.47 0.38 41.81
N PHE A 336 12.38 -0.07 42.68
CA PHE A 336 13.47 -0.97 42.30
C PHE A 336 13.66 -2.13 43.29
N PRO A 337 12.68 -3.05 43.39
CA PRO A 337 12.76 -4.19 44.31
C PRO A 337 13.93 -5.12 44.04
N ASP A 338 14.44 -5.13 42.79
CA ASP A 338 15.58 -5.98 42.36
C ASP A 338 16.90 -5.20 42.24
N ALA A 339 16.99 -3.96 42.75
CA ALA A 339 18.21 -3.16 42.61
C ALA A 339 19.39 -3.77 43.40
N PRO A 340 20.64 -3.61 42.93
CA PRO A 340 21.83 -4.07 43.66
C PRO A 340 21.94 -3.51 45.10
N HIS A 341 21.35 -2.34 45.35
CA HIS A 341 21.40 -1.65 46.65
C HIS A 341 20.07 -1.70 47.42
N VAL A 342 19.08 -2.44 46.94
CA VAL A 342 17.74 -2.46 47.56
C VAL A 342 17.78 -2.93 49.01
N ASN A 343 18.60 -3.93 49.32
CA ASN A 343 18.73 -4.47 50.68
C ASN A 343 19.28 -3.42 51.66
N SER A 344 20.22 -2.59 51.21
CA SER A 344 20.77 -1.50 52.03
C SER A 344 19.71 -0.42 52.28
N VAL A 345 18.88 -0.11 51.29
CA VAL A 345 17.79 0.86 51.45
C VAL A 345 16.67 0.31 52.32
N TYR A 346 16.37 -0.99 52.25
CA TYR A 346 15.47 -1.67 53.18
C TYR A 346 15.97 -1.56 54.63
N SER A 347 17.25 -1.76 54.89
CA SER A 347 17.83 -1.54 56.22
C SER A 347 17.62 -0.10 56.71
N MET A 348 17.93 0.90 55.88
CA MET A 348 17.70 2.32 56.22
C MET A 348 16.22 2.60 56.50
N LEU A 349 15.32 2.07 55.67
CA LEU A 349 13.88 2.23 55.83
C LEU A 349 13.39 1.65 57.15
N PHE A 350 13.90 0.49 57.54
CA PHE A 350 13.56 -0.16 58.79
C PHE A 350 14.14 0.60 60.00
N ASP A 351 15.39 1.04 59.94
CA ASP A 351 15.99 1.86 61.00
C ASP A 351 15.17 3.13 61.25
N LEU A 352 14.70 3.78 60.18
CA LEU A 352 13.83 4.96 60.27
C LEU A 352 12.47 4.64 60.89
N TRP A 353 11.88 3.49 60.58
CA TRP A 353 10.62 3.04 61.22
C TRP A 353 10.80 2.89 62.72
N MET A 354 11.89 2.22 63.12
CA MET A 354 12.16 1.87 64.52
C MET A 354 12.48 3.07 65.42
N LEU A 355 12.72 4.26 64.86
CA LEU A 355 12.89 5.49 65.64
C LEU A 355 11.63 5.87 66.41
N ASP A 356 10.46 5.70 65.79
CA ASP A 356 9.16 6.06 66.35
C ASP A 356 8.33 4.84 66.79
N HIS A 357 8.80 3.62 66.49
CA HIS A 357 8.07 2.38 66.65
C HIS A 357 8.95 1.28 67.26
N GLN A 358 8.75 0.95 68.54
CA GLN A 358 9.61 -0.02 69.25
C GLN A 358 8.84 -1.25 69.73
N ASP A 359 7.53 -1.25 69.57
CA ASP A 359 6.67 -2.31 70.09
C ASP A 359 6.52 -3.45 69.07
N TYR A 360 6.15 -4.62 69.61
CA TYR A 360 5.93 -5.84 68.83
C TYR A 360 4.97 -5.60 67.65
N GLU A 361 3.84 -4.97 67.92
CA GLU A 361 2.80 -4.70 66.93
C GLU A 361 3.32 -3.88 65.75
N ASP A 362 4.25 -2.94 65.99
CA ASP A 362 4.77 -2.10 64.91
C ASP A 362 5.71 -2.87 63.98
N ILE A 363 6.44 -3.87 64.52
CA ILE A 363 7.32 -4.73 63.71
C ILE A 363 6.47 -5.65 62.82
N GLU A 364 5.33 -6.14 63.31
CA GLU A 364 4.37 -6.87 62.48
C GLU A 364 3.81 -6.00 61.35
N VAL A 365 3.37 -4.78 61.66
CA VAL A 365 2.87 -3.84 60.64
C VAL A 365 3.94 -3.55 59.58
N PHE A 366 5.21 -3.38 59.96
CA PHE A 366 6.29 -3.22 59.00
C PHE A 366 6.44 -4.44 58.08
N ALA A 367 6.43 -5.65 58.64
CA ALA A 367 6.55 -6.89 57.88
C ALA A 367 5.38 -7.07 56.88
N GLU A 368 4.16 -6.70 57.28
CA GLU A 368 2.99 -6.69 56.40
C GLU A 368 3.11 -5.65 55.28
N MET A 369 3.66 -4.48 55.58
CA MET A 369 3.85 -3.40 54.59
C MET A 369 4.94 -3.69 53.57
N PHE A 370 5.94 -4.49 53.94
CA PHE A 370 7.09 -4.84 53.11
C PHE A 370 7.34 -6.36 53.16
N PRO A 371 6.48 -7.15 52.51
CA PRO A 371 6.59 -8.61 52.52
C PRO A 371 7.89 -9.13 51.89
N ASP A 372 8.49 -8.33 51.00
CA ASP A 372 9.75 -8.65 50.31
C ASP A 372 10.99 -8.17 51.09
N TYR A 373 10.85 -7.81 52.38
CA TYR A 373 11.98 -7.38 53.21
C TYR A 373 13.03 -8.50 53.32
N PRO A 374 14.30 -8.26 52.92
CA PRO A 374 15.29 -9.33 52.75
C PRO A 374 15.82 -9.93 54.06
N TYR A 375 15.52 -9.32 55.21
CA TYR A 375 15.98 -9.77 56.53
C TYR A 375 14.82 -10.28 57.41
N ALA A 376 13.99 -11.16 56.86
CA ALA A 376 12.84 -11.73 57.56
C ALA A 376 13.24 -12.44 58.88
N ASP A 377 14.37 -13.15 58.89
CA ASP A 377 14.87 -13.83 60.10
C ASP A 377 15.22 -12.83 61.22
N ASP A 378 15.81 -11.69 60.86
CA ASP A 378 16.13 -10.63 61.81
C ASP A 378 14.86 -9.96 62.35
N LEU A 379 13.84 -9.76 61.49
CA LEU A 379 12.52 -9.28 61.95
C LEU A 379 11.90 -10.24 62.97
N GLU A 380 11.90 -11.55 62.72
CA GLU A 380 11.33 -12.52 63.65
C GLU A 380 12.08 -12.54 65.00
N LYS A 381 13.41 -12.40 64.96
CA LYS A 381 14.20 -12.26 66.19
C LYS A 381 13.85 -10.98 66.95
N MET A 382 13.70 -9.85 66.26
CA MET A 382 13.32 -8.58 66.88
C MET A 382 11.91 -8.59 67.43
N LYS A 383 10.95 -9.23 66.74
CA LYS A 383 9.60 -9.49 67.25
C LYS A 383 9.68 -10.26 68.57
N HIS A 384 10.46 -11.34 68.62
CA HIS A 384 10.63 -12.11 69.84
C HIS A 384 11.20 -11.27 70.99
N GLU A 385 12.25 -10.48 70.74
CA GLU A 385 12.86 -9.60 71.75
C GLU A 385 11.90 -8.48 72.22
N ALA A 386 11.12 -7.88 71.32
CA ALA A 386 10.09 -6.90 71.65
C ALA A 386 8.98 -7.51 72.53
N LEU A 387 8.56 -8.74 72.22
CA LEU A 387 7.58 -9.47 73.02
C LEU A 387 8.09 -9.75 74.44
N LEU A 388 9.35 -10.20 74.58
CA LEU A 388 9.97 -10.42 75.89
C LEU A 388 10.04 -9.15 76.72
N ARG A 389 10.45 -8.01 76.13
CA ARG A 389 10.46 -6.71 76.82
C ARG A 389 9.06 -6.31 77.30
N LYS A 390 8.03 -6.55 76.50
CA LYS A 390 6.63 -6.30 76.85
C LYS A 390 6.16 -7.18 78.00
N VAL A 391 6.54 -8.46 78.01
CA VAL A 391 6.28 -9.39 79.13
C VAL A 391 6.94 -8.88 80.41
N ASP A 392 8.22 -8.52 80.35
CA ASP A 392 8.98 -8.02 81.50
C ASP A 392 8.37 -6.73 82.06
N MET A 393 7.91 -5.81 81.20
CA MET A 393 7.22 -4.58 81.62
C MET A 393 5.91 -4.88 82.36
N VAL A 394 5.08 -5.78 81.82
CA VAL A 394 3.82 -6.21 82.45
C VAL A 394 4.06 -6.89 83.80
N LEU A 395 5.13 -7.68 83.91
CA LEU A 395 5.53 -8.31 85.17
C LEU A 395 6.04 -7.28 86.20
N ALA A 396 6.79 -6.26 85.75
CA ALA A 396 7.32 -5.20 86.60
C ALA A 396 6.21 -4.26 87.15
N GLU A 397 5.13 -4.04 86.40
CA GLU A 397 3.96 -3.27 86.87
C GLU A 397 3.16 -3.99 87.98
N GLY A 398 3.43 -5.28 88.21
CA GLY A 398 2.96 -6.01 89.40
C GLY A 398 1.45 -6.22 89.50
N SER A 399 0.67 -5.95 88.45
CA SER A 399 -0.78 -6.19 88.42
C SER A 399 -1.09 -7.61 87.89
N PRO A 400 -1.70 -8.50 88.70
CA PRO A 400 -2.19 -9.79 88.23
C PRO A 400 -3.24 -9.67 87.11
N GLU A 401 -3.96 -8.55 87.01
CA GLU A 401 -4.87 -8.27 85.90
C GLU A 401 -4.12 -7.98 84.58
N ALA A 402 -3.02 -7.22 84.62
CA ALA A 402 -2.23 -6.89 83.42
C ALA A 402 -1.62 -8.15 82.77
N TYR A 403 -1.10 -9.07 83.59
CA TYR A 403 -0.58 -10.36 83.13
C TYR A 403 -1.68 -11.26 82.53
N ARG A 404 -2.87 -11.30 83.15
CA ARG A 404 -4.02 -12.06 82.61
C ARG A 404 -4.58 -11.47 81.32
N LEU A 405 -4.49 -10.16 81.13
CA LEU A 405 -4.91 -9.48 79.91
C LEU A 405 -3.92 -9.72 78.76
N PHE A 406 -2.61 -9.72 79.06
CA PHE A 406 -1.55 -10.05 78.10
C PHE A 406 -1.69 -11.47 77.56
N LEU A 407 -1.92 -12.48 78.40
CA LEU A 407 -2.08 -13.88 77.98
C LEU A 407 -3.37 -14.17 77.16
N ARG A 408 -4.28 -13.19 77.02
CA ARG A 408 -5.56 -13.34 76.29
C ARG A 408 -5.53 -12.77 74.87
N LYS A 409 -4.54 -11.93 74.56
CA LYS A 409 -4.26 -11.44 73.20
C LYS A 409 -3.16 -12.29 72.61
#